data_AF-A0A9D7RZ67-F1
#
_entry.id   AF-A0A9D7RZ67-F1
#
_cell.length_a   1.000
_cell.length_b   1.000
_cell.length_c   1.000
_cell.angle_alpha   90.00
_cell.angle_beta   90.00
_cell.angle_gamma   90.00
#
_symmetry.space_group_name_H-M   'P 1'
#
loop_
_entity.id
_entity.type
_entity.pdbx_description
1 polymer ?
#
loop_
_entity_poly.entity_id
_entity_poly.type
_entity_poly.pdbx_seq_one_letter_code
_entity_poly.pdbx_strand_id
1 'polypeptide(L)'
;MSTISLTELRQQLFKLADQVVDTGVPLLIERRGIRLRLVREDAQTPLSRLVKLRAQSLVQGAALAPDESPAVWSELPLPKVAEAAAAYSVKPPARKRKG
;
A
#
# COMPACT_ATOMS: atom_id res chain seq x y z
N MET A 1 19.44 -0.17 13.77
CA MET A 1 18.15 -0.44 14.42
C MET A 1 18.39 -0.46 15.92
N SER A 2 17.72 0.41 16.67
CA SER A 2 17.84 0.51 18.13
C SER A 2 16.78 -0.36 18.81
N THR A 3 17.21 -1.11 19.83
CA THR A 3 16.36 -2.01 20.61
C THR A 3 16.23 -1.43 22.01
N ILE A 4 15.01 -1.32 22.53
CA ILE A 4 14.75 -0.80 23.88
C ILE A 4 13.80 -1.72 24.65
N SER A 5 13.88 -1.66 25.98
CA SER A 5 12.98 -2.40 26.86
C SER A 5 11.60 -1.72 26.97
N LEU A 6 10.53 -2.49 27.25
CA LEU A 6 9.20 -1.91 27.48
C LEU A 6 9.16 -0.96 28.70
N THR A 7 10.03 -1.19 29.69
CA THR A 7 10.15 -0.34 30.88
C THR A 7 10.66 1.05 30.54
N GLU A 8 11.65 1.15 29.65
CA GLU A 8 12.14 2.42 29.13
C GLU A 8 11.12 3.06 28.19
N LEU A 9 10.46 2.25 27.35
CA LEU A 9 9.36 2.72 26.51
C LEU A 9 8.27 3.40 27.35
N ARG A 10 7.89 2.83 28.50
CA ARG A 10 6.87 3.44 29.37
C ARG A 10 7.28 4.82 29.88
N GLN A 11 8.55 5.01 30.22
CA GLN A 11 9.05 6.29 30.76
C GLN A 11 9.16 7.36 29.68
N GLN A 12 9.43 6.97 28.43
CA GLN A 12 9.76 7.88 27.34
C GLN A 12 8.83 7.69 26.13
N LEU A 13 7.61 7.20 26.35
CA LEU A 13 6.72 6.71 25.28
C LEU A 13 6.47 7.78 24.23
N PHE A 14 6.10 8.98 24.67
CA PHE A 14 5.82 10.10 23.78
C PHE A 14 7.06 10.53 23.00
N LYS A 15 8.20 10.70 23.67
CA LYS A 15 9.46 11.11 23.02
C LYS A 15 9.89 10.12 21.92
N LEU A 16 9.77 8.82 22.19
CA LEU A 16 10.14 7.77 21.25
C LEU A 16 9.12 7.64 20.12
N ALA A 17 7.82 7.81 20.41
CA ALA A 17 6.77 7.86 19.40
C ALA A 17 6.99 9.05 18.46
N ASP A 18 7.21 10.24 19.01
CA ASP A 18 7.51 11.46 18.25
C ASP A 18 8.77 11.28 17.39
N GLN A 19 9.81 10.62 17.91
CA GLN A 19 10.99 10.29 17.13
C GLN A 19 10.68 9.33 15.97
N VAL A 20 9.89 8.28 16.18
CA VAL A 20 9.48 7.35 15.10
C VAL A 20 8.57 8.03 14.10
N VAL A 21 7.79 9.01 14.55
CA VAL A 21 7.10 9.95 13.70
C VAL A 21 8.19 10.75 12.95
N ASP A 22 8.81 11.77 13.50
CA ASP A 22 9.73 12.67 12.80
C ASP A 22 10.77 11.99 11.90
N THR A 23 11.44 10.95 12.39
CA THR A 23 12.52 10.26 11.66
C THR A 23 12.00 9.22 10.67
N GLY A 24 10.80 8.68 10.88
CA GLY A 24 10.26 7.54 10.12
C GLY A 24 11.00 6.21 10.31
N VAL A 25 12.02 6.16 11.18
CA VAL A 25 12.81 4.96 11.44
C VAL A 25 12.02 4.05 12.39
N PRO A 26 11.79 2.77 12.03
CA PRO A 26 11.10 1.81 12.89
C PRO A 26 11.93 1.49 14.14
N LEU A 27 11.25 1.42 15.27
CA LEU A 27 11.87 1.12 16.56
C LEU A 27 11.45 -0.26 17.06
N LEU A 28 12.41 -1.04 17.57
CA LEU A 28 12.18 -2.39 18.07
C LEU A 28 12.12 -2.39 19.59
N ILE A 29 11.09 -3.03 20.14
CA ILE A 29 10.82 -3.09 21.58
C ILE A 29 10.91 -4.56 22.01
N GLU A 30 11.66 -4.85 23.05
CA GLU A 30 11.79 -6.21 23.60
C GLU A 30 11.23 -6.31 25.03
N ARG A 31 10.47 -7.37 25.29
CA ARG A 31 10.01 -7.73 26.63
C ARG A 31 9.77 -9.22 26.77
N ARG A 32 10.37 -9.83 27.80
CA ARG A 32 10.15 -11.24 28.13
C ARG A 32 10.37 -12.16 26.90
N GLY A 33 11.36 -11.84 26.07
CA GLY A 33 11.66 -12.55 24.82
C GLY A 33 10.71 -12.27 23.64
N ILE A 34 9.69 -11.43 23.81
CA ILE A 34 8.78 -11.00 22.75
C ILE A 34 9.31 -9.70 22.14
N ARG A 35 9.40 -9.66 20.81
CA ARG A 35 9.83 -8.48 20.03
C ARG A 35 8.62 -7.82 19.37
N LEU A 36 8.45 -6.53 19.63
CA LEU A 36 7.43 -5.68 19.02
C LEU A 36 8.12 -4.61 18.15
N ARG A 37 7.41 -4.11 17.14
CA ARG A 37 7.92 -3.05 16.25
C ARG A 37 6.96 -1.87 16.25
N LEU A 38 7.46 -0.68 16.55
CA LEU A 38 6.74 0.58 16.37
C LEU A 38 7.05 1.11 14.97
N VAL A 39 6.01 1.36 14.18
CA VAL A 39 6.09 1.91 12.82
C VAL A 39 5.00 2.94 12.62
N ARG A 40 5.28 3.95 11.79
CA ARG A 40 4.22 4.81 11.23
C ARG A 40 3.26 3.97 10.40
N GLU A 41 1.98 4.25 10.51
CA GLU A 41 0.93 3.56 9.74
C GLU A 41 1.08 3.78 8.23
N ASP A 42 1.38 5.02 7.83
CA ASP A 42 1.57 5.40 6.43
C ASP A 42 2.88 4.88 5.82
N ALA A 43 3.83 4.48 6.67
CA ALA A 43 5.05 3.82 6.21
C ALA A 43 4.66 2.40 5.82
N GLN A 44 4.23 2.24 4.56
CA GLN A 44 3.79 0.97 3.98
C GLN A 44 4.58 -0.19 4.57
N THR A 45 3.95 -0.92 5.48
CA THR A 45 4.47 -2.23 5.86
C THR A 45 4.32 -3.04 4.59
N PRO A 46 5.42 -3.50 3.97
CA PRO A 46 5.28 -4.27 2.76
C PRO A 46 4.48 -5.51 3.18
N LEU A 47 3.24 -5.58 2.68
CA LEU A 47 2.26 -6.58 3.04
C LEU A 47 2.99 -7.93 3.09
N SER A 48 3.03 -8.55 4.25
CA SER A 48 3.88 -9.70 4.59
C SER A 48 3.79 -10.86 3.57
N ARG A 49 2.69 -10.91 2.79
CA ARG A 49 2.49 -11.85 1.68
C ARG A 49 3.24 -11.45 0.40
N LEU A 50 3.25 -10.16 0.03
CA LEU A 50 3.90 -9.64 -1.17
C LEU A 50 5.42 -9.67 -1.06
N VAL A 51 5.99 -9.47 0.14
CA VAL A 51 7.43 -9.61 0.41
C VAL A 51 7.95 -11.02 0.11
N LYS A 52 7.10 -12.03 0.23
CA LYS A 52 7.47 -13.44 -0.01
C LYS A 52 7.50 -13.79 -1.50
N LEU A 53 6.95 -12.94 -2.36
CA LEU A 53 6.92 -13.20 -3.79
C LEU A 53 8.24 -12.77 -4.42
N ARG A 54 8.79 -13.62 -5.29
CA ARG A 54 9.93 -13.23 -6.12
C ARG A 54 9.44 -12.30 -7.22
N ALA A 55 10.16 -11.21 -7.45
CA ALA A 55 9.93 -10.38 -8.63
C ALA A 55 10.14 -11.24 -9.90
N GLN A 56 9.14 -11.28 -10.76
CA GLN A 56 9.20 -11.95 -12.05
C GLN A 56 9.21 -10.89 -13.15
N SER A 57 9.99 -11.12 -14.20
CA SER A 57 9.94 -10.29 -15.40
C SER A 57 8.56 -10.39 -16.03
N LEU A 58 8.02 -9.27 -16.48
CA LEU A 58 6.79 -9.25 -17.26
C LEU A 58 7.03 -10.06 -18.54
N VAL A 59 6.38 -11.22 -18.65
CA VAL A 59 6.36 -12.00 -19.89
C VAL A 59 5.16 -11.51 -20.68
N GLN A 60 5.40 -10.55 -21.58
CA GLN A 60 4.41 -10.16 -22.57
C GLN A 60 4.49 -11.18 -23.72
N GLY A 61 3.50 -12.07 -23.79
CA GLY A 61 3.33 -12.95 -24.94
C GLY A 61 3.05 -12.16 -26.21
N ALA A 62 3.16 -12.82 -27.37
CA ALA A 62 2.68 -12.25 -28.62
C ALA A 62 1.20 -11.86 -28.48
N ALA A 63 0.80 -10.77 -29.15
CA ALA A 63 -0.61 -10.41 -29.21
C ALA A 63 -1.37 -11.59 -29.81
N LEU A 64 -2.25 -12.20 -29.01
CA LEU A 64 -3.16 -13.22 -29.51
C LEU A 64 -4.09 -12.55 -30.52
N ALA A 65 -4.25 -13.18 -31.69
CA ALA A 65 -5.31 -12.77 -32.59
C ALA A 65 -6.67 -12.97 -31.88
N PRO A 66 -7.69 -12.14 -32.16
CA PRO A 66 -8.99 -12.22 -31.48
C PRO A 66 -9.63 -13.62 -31.51
N ASP A 67 -9.32 -14.39 -32.55
CA ASP A 67 -9.74 -15.76 -32.85
C ASP A 67 -8.88 -16.86 -32.20
N GLU A 68 -7.66 -16.54 -31.76
CA GLU A 68 -6.74 -17.46 -31.07
C GLU A 68 -6.81 -17.33 -29.53
N SER A 69 -7.62 -16.39 -29.03
CA SER A 69 -7.81 -16.23 -27.60
C SER A 69 -8.53 -17.46 -27.03
N PRO A 70 -7.89 -18.26 -26.14
CA PRO A 70 -8.54 -19.43 -25.52
C PRO A 70 -9.66 -19.01 -24.55
N ALA A 71 -9.80 -17.72 -24.33
CA ALA A 71 -10.78 -17.19 -23.43
C ALA A 71 -12.06 -16.92 -24.23
N VAL A 72 -13.14 -17.64 -23.87
CA VAL A 72 -14.48 -17.48 -24.43
C VAL A 72 -15.08 -16.17 -23.91
N TRP A 73 -14.67 -15.04 -24.50
CA TRP A 73 -15.16 -13.70 -24.12
C TRP A 73 -16.45 -13.33 -24.87
N SER A 74 -16.88 -14.17 -25.83
CA SER A 74 -18.00 -13.90 -26.72
C SER A 74 -19.37 -14.27 -26.15
N GLU A 75 -19.44 -14.99 -25.02
CA GLU A 75 -20.71 -15.43 -24.42
C GLU A 75 -20.97 -14.80 -23.05
N LEU A 76 -20.46 -13.59 -22.79
CA LEU A 76 -21.12 -12.77 -21.78
C LEU A 76 -22.49 -12.40 -22.35
N PRO A 77 -23.61 -12.80 -21.71
CA PRO A 77 -24.92 -12.31 -22.14
C PRO A 77 -24.84 -10.80 -22.13
N LEU A 78 -25.01 -10.17 -23.29
CA LEU A 78 -24.92 -8.71 -23.47
C LEU A 78 -25.50 -8.03 -22.23
N PRO A 79 -24.68 -7.48 -21.31
CA PRO A 79 -25.25 -6.60 -20.33
C PRO A 79 -25.75 -5.45 -21.18
N LYS A 80 -27.07 -5.21 -21.13
CA LYS A 80 -27.73 -4.00 -21.63
C LYS A 80 -26.68 -2.91 -21.77
N VAL A 81 -26.35 -2.52 -23.01
CA VAL A 81 -25.35 -1.50 -23.32
C VAL A 81 -25.52 -0.41 -22.28
N ALA A 82 -24.55 -0.29 -21.36
CA ALA A 82 -24.63 0.70 -20.31
C ALA A 82 -24.77 2.03 -21.03
N GLU A 83 -25.92 2.66 -20.83
CA GLU A 83 -26.25 3.96 -21.39
C GLU A 83 -25.07 4.90 -21.16
N ALA A 84 -24.72 5.67 -22.20
CA ALA A 84 -23.45 6.38 -22.31
C ALA A 84 -23.04 7.02 -20.98
N ALA A 85 -21.91 6.56 -20.43
CA ALA A 85 -21.39 7.05 -19.17
C ALA A 85 -21.36 8.59 -19.18
N ALA A 86 -22.04 9.20 -18.22
CA ALA A 86 -22.05 10.64 -18.04
C ALA A 86 -20.61 11.16 -18.00
N ALA A 87 -20.34 12.21 -18.78
CA ALA A 87 -19.03 12.83 -18.88
C ALA A 87 -18.51 13.20 -17.48
N TYR A 88 -17.48 12.50 -17.02
CA TYR A 88 -16.90 12.69 -15.70
C TYR A 88 -16.22 14.06 -15.66
N SER A 89 -16.89 15.07 -15.10
CA SER A 89 -16.32 16.41 -14.92
C SER A 89 -15.58 16.49 -13.59
N VAL A 90 -14.26 16.39 -13.63
CA VAL A 90 -13.40 16.65 -12.47
C VAL A 90 -13.36 18.16 -12.20
N LYS A 91 -13.83 18.59 -11.02
CA LYS A 91 -13.72 19.99 -10.58
C LYS A 91 -12.25 20.27 -10.19
N PRO A 92 -11.57 21.23 -10.82
CA PRO A 92 -10.18 21.52 -10.49
C PRO A 92 -10.07 22.10 -9.07
N PRO A 93 -8.99 21.80 -8.33
CA PRO A 93 -8.80 22.29 -6.97
C PRO A 93 -8.63 23.82 -6.95
N ALA A 94 -9.35 24.48 -6.06
CA ALA A 94 -9.29 25.93 -5.89
C ALA A 94 -7.90 26.35 -5.41
N ARG A 95 -7.21 27.19 -6.20
CA ARG A 95 -5.96 27.84 -5.80
C ARG A 95 -6.23 28.81 -4.64
N LYS A 96 -5.74 28.50 -3.43
CA LYS A 96 -5.65 29.48 -2.35
C LYS A 96 -4.64 30.55 -2.75
N ARG A 97 -5.10 31.77 -3.00
CA ARG A 97 -4.22 32.95 -3.06
C ARG A 97 -3.73 33.24 -1.65
N LYS A 98 -2.42 33.16 -1.46
CA LYS A 98 -1.72 33.59 -0.24
C LYS A 98 -1.66 35.12 -0.28
N GLY A 99 -2.28 35.77 0.68
CA GLY A 99 -2.24 37.21 0.94
C GLY A 99 -2.13 37.41 2.44
#